data_AF-A0A672FNB0-F1
#
_entry.id   AF-A0A672FNB0-F1
#
_cell.length_a   1.000
_cell.length_b   1.000
_cell.length_c   1.000
_cell.angle_alpha   90.00
_cell.angle_beta   90.00
_cell.angle_gamma   90.00
#
_symmetry.space_group_name_H-M   'P 1'
#
loop_
_entity.id
_entity.type
_entity.pdbx_description
1 polymer ?
#
loop_
_entity_poly.entity_id
_entity_poly.type
_entity_poly.pdbx_seq_one_letter_code
_entity_poly.pdbx_strand_id
1 'polypeptide(L)'
;MQSGMIVKNLPFKVGQTMTVVGIPELDCKKNWKSVLAAGFNLARDITPAICFRFQINIGTDEFTIALYINPRFDYGEDHNTVVCNSFQDLTWGEEVRGRSFPFRQGQEFKVIIDFTPTEFVITLSDGSTINFPNRFGAKEYSVMNLGGKVRFTSLQIK
;
A
#
# COMPACT_ATOMS: atom_id res chain seq x y z
N MET A 1 6.87 16.50 4.35
CA MET A 1 5.40 16.30 4.33
C MET A 1 5.13 15.05 3.53
N GLN A 2 4.42 14.07 4.11
CA GLN A 2 4.08 12.83 3.40
C GLN A 2 2.93 13.15 2.44
N SER A 3 3.15 12.97 1.14
CA SER A 3 2.14 13.22 0.10
C SER A 3 1.16 12.05 0.05
N GLY A 4 0.10 12.13 0.85
CA GLY A 4 -1.07 11.25 0.67
C GLY A 4 -1.97 11.77 -0.46
N MET A 5 -2.62 10.85 -1.17
CA MET A 5 -3.68 11.17 -2.13
C MET A 5 -4.99 10.61 -1.58
N ILE A 6 -5.94 11.49 -1.26
CA ILE A 6 -7.28 11.09 -0.87
C ILE A 6 -8.19 11.33 -2.08
N VAL A 7 -8.85 10.28 -2.55
CA VAL A 7 -9.84 10.35 -3.62
C VAL A 7 -11.21 10.00 -3.02
N LYS A 8 -12.13 10.96 -3.05
CA LYS A 8 -13.52 10.80 -2.61
C LYS A 8 -14.46 11.03 -3.79
N ASN A 9 -15.67 10.49 -3.69
CA ASN A 9 -16.73 10.64 -4.69
C ASN A 9 -16.39 10.05 -6.07
N LEU A 10 -15.47 9.08 -6.12
CA LEU A 10 -15.17 8.31 -7.31
C LEU A 10 -15.67 6.88 -7.06
N PRO A 11 -16.86 6.50 -7.55
CA PRO A 11 -17.43 5.20 -7.27
C PRO A 11 -16.65 4.10 -8.02
N PHE A 12 -16.24 3.07 -7.28
CA PHE A 12 -15.64 1.85 -7.78
C PHE A 12 -16.65 0.70 -7.62
N LYS A 13 -17.17 0.18 -8.72
CA LYS A 13 -18.27 -0.81 -8.74
C LYS A 13 -17.81 -2.17 -9.30
N VAL A 14 -18.53 -3.22 -8.94
CA VAL A 14 -18.33 -4.56 -9.52
C VAL A 14 -18.40 -4.48 -11.05
N GLY A 15 -17.44 -5.14 -11.71
CA GLY A 15 -17.29 -5.12 -13.17
C GLY A 15 -16.42 -3.98 -13.70
N GLN A 16 -15.98 -3.05 -12.85
CA GLN A 16 -14.97 -2.05 -13.18
C GLN A 16 -13.58 -2.52 -12.75
N THR A 17 -12.57 -1.93 -13.37
CA THR A 17 -11.17 -2.14 -13.04
C THR A 17 -10.55 -0.85 -12.52
N MET A 18 -9.96 -0.89 -11.33
CA MET A 18 -9.16 0.22 -10.80
C MET A 18 -7.67 -0.03 -11.08
N THR A 19 -6.98 0.97 -11.62
CA THR A 19 -5.52 0.95 -11.83
C THR A 19 -4.86 2.07 -11.04
N VAL A 20 -3.91 1.70 -10.18
CA VAL A 20 -3.06 2.61 -9.41
C VAL A 20 -1.63 2.51 -9.90
N VAL A 21 -1.01 3.66 -10.18
CA VAL A 21 0.40 3.77 -10.57
C VAL A 21 1.12 4.68 -9.58
N GLY A 22 2.32 4.28 -9.19
CA GLY A 22 3.15 5.07 -8.28
C GLY A 22 4.61 4.67 -8.35
N ILE A 23 5.44 5.49 -7.73
CA ILE A 23 6.88 5.28 -7.61
C ILE A 23 7.23 5.37 -6.12
N PRO A 24 7.62 4.25 -5.47
CA PRO A 24 8.03 4.27 -4.07
C PRO A 24 9.24 5.18 -3.92
N GLU A 25 9.26 5.99 -2.87
CA GLU A 25 10.34 6.96 -2.68
C GLU A 25 11.69 6.24 -2.50
N LEU A 26 12.76 6.81 -3.09
CA LEU A 26 14.11 6.36 -2.84
C LEU A 26 14.49 6.65 -1.39
N ASP A 27 15.20 5.71 -0.78
CA ASP A 27 15.76 5.89 0.55
C ASP A 27 16.68 7.13 0.62
N CYS A 28 16.48 7.97 1.64
CA CYS A 28 17.39 9.07 1.97
C CYS A 28 18.73 8.59 2.56
N LYS A 29 18.95 7.27 2.71
CA LYS A 29 20.24 6.67 3.06
C LYS A 29 21.40 7.04 2.12
N LYS A 30 21.25 7.80 1.04
CA LYS A 30 22.41 8.39 0.35
C LYS A 30 23.17 9.46 1.16
N ASN A 31 22.69 9.89 2.33
CA ASN A 31 23.38 10.89 3.15
C ASN A 31 24.03 10.37 4.46
N TRP A 32 24.30 9.07 4.63
CA TRP A 32 25.14 8.62 5.78
C TRP A 32 26.53 9.27 5.78
N LYS A 33 27.03 9.68 4.61
CA LYS A 33 28.26 10.48 4.49
C LYS A 33 28.18 11.82 5.24
N SER A 34 27.02 12.48 5.27
CA SER A 34 26.85 13.73 6.05
C SER A 34 26.67 13.47 7.55
N VAL A 35 26.20 12.27 7.94
CA VAL A 35 26.09 11.87 9.35
C VAL A 35 27.46 11.54 9.94
N LEU A 36 28.32 10.86 9.18
CA LEU A 36 29.72 10.62 9.57
C LEU A 36 30.55 11.92 9.62
N ALA A 37 30.27 12.88 8.74
CA ALA A 37 30.90 14.19 8.77
C ALA A 37 30.57 14.99 10.05
N ALA A 38 29.49 14.63 10.76
CA ALA A 38 29.06 15.26 12.01
C ALA A 38 29.60 14.58 13.30
N GLY A 39 30.42 13.53 13.17
CA GLY A 39 31.16 12.95 14.33
C GLY A 39 30.33 12.10 15.30
N PHE A 40 29.09 11.73 14.97
CA PHE A 40 28.26 10.87 15.82
C PHE A 40 28.56 9.38 15.59
N ASN A 41 29.31 8.75 16.51
CA ASN A 41 29.44 7.29 16.61
C ASN A 41 28.18 6.68 17.23
N LEU A 42 27.10 6.55 16.45
CA LEU A 42 25.85 5.90 16.87
C LEU A 42 25.52 4.62 16.09
N ALA A 43 26.48 4.10 15.33
CA ALA A 43 26.26 3.03 14.36
C ALA A 43 25.99 1.62 14.95
N ARG A 44 25.90 1.44 16.27
CA ARG A 44 25.63 0.12 16.85
C ARG A 44 24.25 -0.09 17.47
N ASP A 45 23.52 0.95 17.90
CA ASP A 45 22.30 0.71 18.66
C ASP A 45 21.07 1.58 18.34
N ILE A 46 21.10 2.45 17.32
CA ILE A 46 19.88 3.16 16.91
C ILE A 46 19.85 3.34 15.39
N THR A 47 19.55 2.26 14.66
CA THR A 47 18.76 2.44 13.44
C THR A 47 17.30 2.50 13.89
N PRO A 48 16.61 3.66 13.83
CA PRO A 48 15.16 3.62 13.87
C PRO A 48 14.74 2.68 12.75
N ALA A 49 13.90 1.69 13.03
CA ALA A 49 13.25 0.92 12.00
C ALA A 49 12.43 1.91 11.15
N ILE A 50 13.04 2.49 10.13
CA ILE A 50 12.34 3.39 9.22
C ILE A 50 11.40 2.47 8.46
N CYS A 51 10.14 2.47 8.88
CA CYS A 51 9.08 1.64 8.35
C CYS A 51 8.82 2.04 6.89
N PHE A 52 9.46 1.34 5.95
CA PHE A 52 9.32 1.62 4.52
C PHE A 52 8.12 0.87 3.97
N ARG A 53 6.98 1.55 3.99
CA ARG A 53 5.74 1.02 3.47
C ARG A 53 4.91 2.10 2.83
N PHE A 54 4.00 1.66 1.96
CA PHE A 54 2.93 2.49 1.46
C PHE A 54 1.62 1.72 1.51
N GLN A 55 0.51 2.43 1.35
CA GLN A 55 -0.80 1.83 1.40
C GLN A 55 -1.71 2.32 0.28
N ILE A 56 -2.58 1.41 -0.16
CA ILE A 56 -3.72 1.67 -1.03
C ILE A 56 -4.95 1.16 -0.28
N ASN A 57 -5.80 2.07 0.17
CA ASN A 57 -6.99 1.74 0.95
C ASN A 57 -8.23 1.97 0.09
N ILE A 58 -9.18 1.04 0.14
CA ILE A 58 -10.52 1.15 -0.47
C ILE A 58 -11.55 0.91 0.62
N GLY A 59 -12.54 1.79 0.72
CA GLY A 59 -13.53 1.78 1.78
C GLY A 59 -14.89 2.37 1.37
N THR A 60 -15.88 2.16 2.24
CA THR A 60 -17.20 2.80 2.15
C THR A 60 -17.17 4.25 2.64
N ASP A 61 -16.27 4.53 3.57
CA ASP A 61 -16.10 5.81 4.25
C ASP A 61 -14.66 5.93 4.79
N GLU A 62 -14.36 6.97 5.56
CA GLU A 62 -13.02 7.22 6.09
C GLU A 62 -12.63 6.33 7.27
N PHE A 63 -13.60 5.64 7.89
CA PHE A 63 -13.42 4.82 9.09
C PHE A 63 -13.46 3.32 8.78
N THR A 64 -13.99 2.94 7.62
CA THR A 64 -14.14 1.55 7.18
C THR A 64 -13.27 1.26 5.96
N ILE A 65 -12.32 0.35 6.10
CA ILE A 65 -11.44 -0.09 5.01
C ILE A 65 -11.81 -1.52 4.63
N ALA A 66 -12.42 -1.67 3.45
CA ALA A 66 -12.75 -2.96 2.88
C ALA A 66 -11.54 -3.72 2.35
N LEU A 67 -10.60 -2.98 1.76
CA LEU A 67 -9.32 -3.50 1.31
C LEU A 67 -8.19 -2.54 1.68
N TYR A 68 -7.27 -3.02 2.51
CA TYR A 68 -6.01 -2.38 2.86
C TYR A 68 -4.89 -3.13 2.16
N ILE A 69 -4.23 -2.55 1.16
CA ILE A 69 -3.05 -3.15 0.52
C ILE A 69 -1.81 -2.43 1.05
N ASN A 70 -0.91 -3.16 1.70
CA ASN A 70 0.28 -2.58 2.34
C ASN A 70 1.55 -3.31 1.94
N PRO A 71 2.21 -2.90 0.84
CA PRO A 71 3.56 -3.33 0.53
C PRO A 71 4.53 -2.81 1.59
N ARG A 72 5.14 -3.76 2.32
CA ARG A 72 6.15 -3.54 3.36
C ARG A 72 7.50 -3.97 2.79
N PHE A 73 8.39 -3.00 2.55
CA PHE A 73 9.78 -3.32 2.19
C PHE A 73 10.51 -3.89 3.41
N ASP A 74 10.32 -3.26 4.56
CA ASP A 74 10.86 -3.68 5.85
C ASP A 74 9.97 -3.12 6.97
N TYR A 75 9.27 -4.01 7.70
CA TYR A 75 8.35 -3.63 8.78
C TYR A 75 8.07 -4.80 9.73
N GLY A 76 8.55 -4.72 10.97
CA GLY A 76 8.40 -5.80 11.93
C GLY A 76 9.13 -7.06 11.44
N GLU A 77 8.40 -8.16 11.30
CA GLU A 77 8.93 -9.42 10.75
C GLU A 77 8.76 -9.54 9.22
N ASP A 78 8.05 -8.59 8.60
CA ASP A 78 7.79 -8.61 7.17
C ASP A 78 8.91 -7.90 6.40
N HIS A 79 9.59 -8.66 5.54
CA HIS A 79 10.59 -8.16 4.61
C HIS A 79 10.14 -8.44 3.17
N ASN A 80 9.95 -7.38 2.38
CA ASN A 80 9.40 -7.48 1.03
C ASN A 80 8.11 -8.32 0.99
N THR A 81 7.13 -7.94 1.80
CA THR A 81 5.82 -8.62 1.90
C THR A 81 4.71 -7.66 1.55
N VAL A 82 3.76 -8.10 0.71
CA VAL A 82 2.48 -7.39 0.55
C VAL A 82 1.51 -7.93 1.57
N VAL A 83 1.03 -7.07 2.46
CA VAL A 83 0.03 -7.46 3.47
C VAL A 83 -1.31 -6.84 3.10
N CYS A 84 -2.33 -7.69 3.01
CA CYS A 84 -3.72 -7.29 2.79
C CYS A 84 -4.53 -7.46 4.07
N ASN A 85 -5.42 -6.53 4.37
CA ASN A 85 -6.36 -6.65 5.50
C ASN A 85 -7.63 -5.83 5.27
N SER A 86 -8.54 -5.86 6.22
CA SER A 86 -9.69 -4.96 6.37
C SER A 86 -9.67 -4.31 7.74
N PHE A 87 -10.36 -3.18 7.87
CA PHE A 87 -10.51 -2.46 9.13
C PHE A 87 -11.95 -1.97 9.29
N GLN A 88 -12.58 -2.30 10.41
CA GLN A 88 -13.89 -1.79 10.82
C GLN A 88 -13.95 -1.76 12.35
N ASP A 89 -14.82 -0.91 12.91
CA ASP A 89 -15.05 -0.86 14.37
C ASP A 89 -13.75 -0.75 15.16
N LEU A 90 -12.84 0.10 14.66
CA LEU A 90 -11.50 0.36 15.21
C LEU A 90 -10.58 -0.87 15.29
N THR A 91 -10.91 -1.94 14.58
CA THR A 91 -10.24 -3.24 14.67
C THR A 91 -9.77 -3.73 13.30
N TRP A 92 -8.55 -4.26 13.24
CA TRP A 92 -8.01 -4.94 12.07
C TRP A 92 -8.53 -6.38 12.00
N GLY A 93 -8.85 -6.85 10.80
CA GLY A 93 -9.18 -8.26 10.58
C GLY A 93 -7.94 -9.16 10.47
N GLU A 94 -8.13 -10.37 9.96
CA GLU A 94 -7.04 -11.30 9.66
C GLU A 94 -6.17 -10.81 8.48
N GLU A 95 -4.85 -10.90 8.59
CA GLU A 95 -3.94 -10.50 7.51
C GLU A 95 -3.80 -11.60 6.44
N VAL A 96 -3.84 -11.21 5.17
CA VAL A 96 -3.49 -12.07 4.03
C VAL A 96 -2.16 -11.59 3.46
N ARG A 97 -1.15 -12.46 3.40
CA ARG A 97 0.19 -12.13 2.87
C ARG A 97 0.34 -12.62 1.43
N GLY A 98 0.74 -11.72 0.54
CA GLY A 98 1.07 -12.04 -0.85
C GLY A 98 2.37 -12.83 -0.96
N ARG A 99 2.49 -13.65 -2.00
CA ARG A 99 3.69 -14.47 -2.27
C ARG A 99 4.79 -13.72 -3.04
N SER A 100 4.41 -12.67 -3.75
CA SER A 100 5.31 -11.87 -4.61
C SER A 100 5.43 -10.44 -4.10
N PHE A 101 6.57 -9.82 -4.39
CA PHE A 101 6.85 -8.42 -4.05
C PHE A 101 7.58 -7.70 -5.21
N PRO A 102 6.86 -7.35 -6.30
CA PRO A 102 7.44 -6.67 -7.45
C PRO A 102 7.51 -5.15 -7.26
N PHE A 103 7.88 -4.70 -6.06
CA PHE A 103 8.07 -3.29 -5.73
C PHE A 103 9.55 -3.01 -5.54
N ARG A 104 10.03 -1.94 -6.18
CA ARG A 104 11.41 -1.45 -6.03
C ARG A 104 11.38 0.05 -5.82
N GLN A 105 12.19 0.53 -4.88
CA GLN A 105 12.31 1.96 -4.62
C GLN A 105 12.81 2.71 -5.85
N GLY A 106 12.21 3.86 -6.15
CA GLY A 106 12.51 4.66 -7.33
C GLY A 106 12.04 4.08 -8.67
N GLN A 107 11.44 2.87 -8.67
CA GLN A 107 10.87 2.26 -9.87
C GLN A 107 9.34 2.37 -9.85
N GLU A 108 8.75 2.63 -11.01
CA GLU A 108 7.30 2.62 -11.17
C GLU A 108 6.73 1.22 -10.91
N PHE A 109 5.61 1.18 -10.19
CA PHE A 109 4.76 0.01 -10.08
C PHE A 109 3.38 0.29 -10.67
N LYS A 110 2.67 -0.78 -11.00
CA LYS A 110 1.26 -0.80 -11.30
C LYS A 110 0.55 -1.82 -10.41
N VAL A 111 -0.57 -1.41 -9.82
CA VAL A 111 -1.50 -2.29 -9.12
C VAL A 111 -2.85 -2.17 -9.80
N ILE A 112 -3.39 -3.31 -10.24
CA ILE A 112 -4.70 -3.42 -10.87
C ILE A 112 -5.60 -4.17 -9.90
N ILE A 113 -6.79 -3.62 -9.65
CA ILE A 113 -7.74 -4.17 -8.69
C ILE A 113 -9.07 -4.35 -9.40
N ASP A 114 -9.53 -5.59 -9.40
CA ASP A 114 -10.89 -5.99 -9.77
C ASP A 114 -11.58 -6.54 -8.52
N PHE A 115 -12.91 -6.51 -8.49
CA PHE A 115 -13.63 -7.13 -7.38
C PHE A 115 -15.03 -7.62 -7.76
N THR A 116 -15.48 -8.57 -6.97
CA THR A 116 -16.82 -9.13 -6.97
C THR A 116 -17.42 -8.93 -5.57
N PRO A 117 -18.70 -9.28 -5.36
CA PRO A 117 -19.27 -9.31 -4.01
C PRO A 117 -18.56 -10.29 -3.05
N THR A 118 -17.69 -11.18 -3.53
CA THR A 118 -17.04 -12.20 -2.68
C THR A 118 -15.54 -11.97 -2.51
N GLU A 119 -14.86 -11.35 -3.47
CA GLU A 119 -13.41 -11.15 -3.40
C GLU A 119 -12.92 -9.92 -4.15
N PHE A 120 -11.75 -9.44 -3.74
CA PHE A 120 -10.88 -8.56 -4.50
C PHE A 120 -9.76 -9.39 -5.13
N VAL A 121 -9.44 -9.10 -6.39
CA VAL A 121 -8.30 -9.66 -7.11
C VAL A 121 -7.31 -8.54 -7.37
N ILE A 122 -6.13 -8.62 -6.76
CA ILE A 122 -5.08 -7.61 -6.82
C ILE A 122 -3.98 -8.15 -7.73
N THR A 123 -3.81 -7.57 -8.92
CA THR A 123 -2.75 -7.92 -9.86
C THR A 123 -1.59 -6.93 -9.75
N LEU A 124 -0.38 -7.45 -9.52
CA LEU A 124 0.84 -6.67 -9.36
C LEU A 124 1.60 -6.51 -10.68
N SER A 125 2.64 -5.66 -10.71
CA SER A 125 3.40 -5.32 -11.92
C SER A 125 4.00 -6.51 -12.68
N ASP A 126 4.30 -7.62 -11.99
CA ASP A 126 4.86 -8.84 -12.58
C ASP A 126 3.79 -9.84 -13.04
N GLY A 127 2.50 -9.48 -12.94
CA GLY A 127 1.37 -10.34 -13.28
C GLY A 127 0.96 -11.31 -12.16
N SER A 128 1.66 -11.33 -11.03
CA SER A 128 1.23 -12.11 -9.87
C SER A 128 -0.03 -11.52 -9.25
N THR A 129 -0.86 -12.39 -8.66
CA THR A 129 -2.14 -11.99 -8.06
C THR A 129 -2.19 -12.28 -6.56
N ILE A 130 -2.96 -11.47 -5.84
CA ILE A 130 -3.38 -11.70 -4.46
C ILE A 130 -4.90 -11.67 -4.44
N ASN A 131 -5.52 -12.77 -3.98
CA ASN A 131 -6.95 -12.83 -3.75
C ASN A 131 -7.21 -12.48 -2.28
N PHE A 132 -8.08 -11.50 -2.05
CA PHE A 132 -8.46 -11.06 -0.71
C PHE A 132 -9.99 -11.10 -0.58
N PRO A 133 -10.57 -11.69 0.49
CA PRO A 133 -12.01 -11.78 0.63
C PRO A 133 -12.66 -10.39 0.73
N ASN A 134 -13.74 -10.15 -0.02
CA ASN A 134 -14.58 -8.98 0.16
C ASN A 134 -15.46 -9.22 1.39
N ARG A 135 -14.89 -8.96 2.58
CA ARG A 135 -15.52 -9.23 3.89
C ARG A 135 -16.83 -8.48 4.11
N PHE A 136 -17.05 -7.39 3.38
CA PHE A 136 -18.25 -6.55 3.52
C PHE A 136 -19.33 -6.89 2.50
N GLY A 137 -19.02 -7.68 1.47
CA GLY A 137 -19.99 -8.07 0.44
C GLY A 137 -20.56 -6.91 -0.40
N ALA A 138 -19.96 -5.72 -0.30
CA ALA A 138 -20.48 -4.54 -0.98
C ALA A 138 -20.22 -4.62 -2.49
N LYS A 139 -21.08 -3.97 -3.26
CA LYS A 139 -20.99 -3.90 -4.73
C LYS A 139 -20.38 -2.59 -5.24
N GLU A 140 -20.10 -1.67 -4.32
CA GLU A 140 -19.56 -0.34 -4.59
C GLU A 140 -18.75 0.18 -3.39
N TYR A 141 -17.63 0.84 -3.68
CA TYR A 141 -16.82 1.59 -2.73
C TYR A 141 -16.52 2.98 -3.28
N SER A 142 -16.46 4.01 -2.43
CA SER A 142 -16.41 5.41 -2.88
C SER A 142 -15.29 6.23 -2.25
N VAL A 143 -14.54 5.63 -1.30
CA VAL A 143 -13.42 6.28 -0.62
C VAL A 143 -12.14 5.50 -0.89
N MET A 144 -11.14 6.19 -1.45
CA MET A 144 -9.78 5.68 -1.57
C MET A 144 -8.80 6.58 -0.84
N ASN A 145 -7.96 5.97 -0.01
CA ASN A 145 -6.91 6.67 0.72
C ASN A 145 -5.57 6.01 0.40
N LEU A 146 -4.73 6.75 -0.32
CA LEU A 146 -3.41 6.31 -0.74
C LEU A 146 -2.36 7.10 0.05
N GLY A 147 -1.36 6.42 0.61
CA GLY A 147 -0.36 7.10 1.42
C GLY A 147 0.89 6.29 1.69
N GLY A 148 1.76 6.84 2.54
CA GLY A 148 3.05 6.27 2.89
C GLY A 148 4.21 6.84 2.06
N LYS A 149 5.30 6.07 1.94
CA LYS A 149 6.55 6.51 1.28
C LYS A 149 6.54 6.24 -0.22
N VAL A 150 5.65 6.92 -0.92
CA VAL A 150 5.39 6.71 -2.35
C VAL A 150 4.86 7.98 -2.99
N ARG A 151 5.25 8.23 -4.24
CA ARG A 151 4.61 9.22 -5.09
C ARG A 151 3.62 8.53 -6.01
N PHE A 152 2.33 8.65 -5.75
CA PHE A 152 1.28 8.21 -6.67
C PHE A 152 1.24 9.14 -7.89
N THR A 153 1.10 8.56 -9.08
CA THR A 153 1.10 9.29 -10.36
C THR A 153 -0.23 9.18 -11.09
N SER A 154 -0.98 8.11 -10.87
CA SER A 154 -2.28 7.90 -11.50
C SER A 154 -3.17 7.00 -10.65
N LEU A 155 -4.45 7.33 -10.62
CA LEU A 155 -5.54 6.44 -10.21
C LEU A 155 -6.63 6.55 -11.28
N GLN A 156 -7.01 5.43 -11.86
CA GLN A 156 -8.05 5.37 -12.90
C GLN A 156 -9.03 4.25 -12.58
N ILE A 157 -10.32 4.49 -12.84
CA ILE A 157 -11.38 3.49 -12.78
C ILE A 157 -12.03 3.45 -14.16
N LYS A 158 -12.15 2.27 -14.74
CA LYS A 158 -12.78 2.04 -16.05
C LYS A 158 -13.85 0.97 -15.92
#